data_AF-A0A2R2MKK7-F1
#
_entry.id   AF-A0A2R2MKK7-F1
#
_cell.length_a   1.000
_cell.length_b   1.000
_cell.length_c   1.000
_cell.angle_alpha   90.00
_cell.angle_beta   90.00
_cell.angle_gamma   90.00
#
_symmetry.space_group_name_H-M   'P 1'
#
loop_
_entity.id
_entity.type
_entity.pdbx_description
1 polymer ?
#
loop_
_entity_poly.entity_id
_entity_poly.type
_entity_poly.pdbx_seq_one_letter_code
_entity_poly.pdbx_strand_id
1 'polypeptide(L)'
;MDNLFLYVVSTLELLVAEDYMIVYFHGATPKNRMPSLGWLKRCYQMIDRRLRKNLKKLLLVHPTLWLRTVVFLTKPFISSKFYAKLQYIHTISDLSKHIPMEYVHIPEQIVKYDQRYHPRSQTCQQPVSTGLTRY
;
A
#
# COMPACT_ATOMS: atom_id res chain seq x y z
N MET A 1 13.21 -8.94 -9.16
CA MET A 1 12.42 -8.52 -7.98
C MET A 1 13.31 -8.32 -6.76
N ASP A 2 14.42 -9.05 -6.62
CA ASP A 2 15.27 -8.99 -5.42
C ASP A 2 15.99 -7.62 -5.26
N ASN A 3 16.39 -6.97 -6.36
CA ASN A 3 16.97 -5.62 -6.32
C ASN A 3 15.98 -4.55 -5.80
N LEU A 4 14.69 -4.66 -6.17
CA LEU A 4 13.65 -3.78 -5.65
C LEU A 4 13.46 -4.00 -4.14
N PHE A 5 13.49 -5.26 -3.72
CA PHE A 5 13.35 -5.59 -2.32
C PHE A 5 14.52 -5.06 -1.47
N LEU A 6 15.76 -5.23 -1.94
CA LEU A 6 16.96 -4.68 -1.29
C LEU A 6 16.91 -3.15 -1.20
N TYR A 7 16.46 -2.48 -2.27
CA TYR A 7 16.27 -1.04 -2.26
C TYR A 7 15.25 -0.59 -1.21
N VAL A 8 14.11 -1.30 -1.11
CA VAL A 8 13.08 -1.02 -0.11
C VAL A 8 13.61 -1.24 1.30
N VAL A 9 14.32 -2.34 1.57
CA VAL A 9 14.92 -2.59 2.89
C VAL A 9 15.94 -1.52 3.25
N SER A 10 16.84 -1.16 2.34
CA SER A 10 17.84 -0.12 2.57
C SER A 10 17.20 1.24 2.85
N THR A 11 16.11 1.58 2.14
CA THR A 11 15.35 2.82 2.40
C THR A 11 14.64 2.76 3.75
N LEU A 12 14.05 1.62 4.10
CA LEU A 12 13.36 1.43 5.38
C LEU A 12 14.33 1.47 6.57
N GLU A 13 15.57 0.98 6.42
CA GLU A 13 16.61 1.06 7.45
C GLU A 13 16.92 2.50 7.86
N LEU A 14 16.85 3.46 6.93
CA LEU A 14 17.01 4.88 7.22
C LEU A 14 15.85 5.44 8.06
N LEU A 15 14.66 4.86 7.92
CA LEU A 15 13.43 5.27 8.63
C LEU A 15 13.24 4.54 9.96
N VAL A 16 14.17 3.64 10.34
CA VAL A 16 14.01 2.77 11.53
C VAL A 16 14.06 3.53 12.86
N ALA A 17 14.41 4.82 12.87
CA ALA A 17 14.45 5.62 14.10
C ALA A 17 13.06 5.98 14.64
N GLU A 18 12.03 5.96 13.80
CA GLU A 18 10.68 6.43 14.14
C GLU A 18 9.60 5.41 13.80
N ASP A 19 8.42 5.59 14.40
CA ASP A 19 7.25 4.80 14.06
C ASP A 19 6.72 5.17 12.67
N TYR A 20 6.59 4.19 11.78
CA TYR A 20 6.21 4.45 10.39
C TYR A 20 5.05 3.57 9.91
N MET A 21 4.38 4.00 8.84
CA MET A 21 3.33 3.26 8.15
C MET A 21 3.75 2.98 6.71
N ILE A 22 3.54 1.77 6.23
CA ILE A 22 3.79 1.41 4.83
C ILE A 22 2.45 1.33 4.10
N VAL A 23 2.36 1.99 2.94
CA VAL A 23 1.25 1.85 2.01
C VAL A 23 1.74 1.14 0.76
N TYR A 24 1.19 -0.05 0.48
CA TYR A 24 1.51 -0.84 -0.71
C TYR A 24 0.34 -0.82 -1.67
N PHE A 25 0.54 -0.20 -2.84
CA PHE A 25 -0.46 -0.13 -3.88
C PHE A 25 -0.29 -1.26 -4.90
N HIS A 26 -1.31 -2.10 -5.04
CA HIS A 26 -1.22 -3.29 -5.88
C HIS A 26 -2.04 -3.20 -7.18
N GLY A 27 -3.02 -2.29 -7.24
CA GLY A 27 -4.03 -2.24 -8.31
C GLY A 27 -3.49 -2.21 -9.75
N ALA A 28 -2.37 -1.54 -10.00
CA ALA A 28 -1.81 -1.40 -11.35
C ALA A 28 -0.83 -2.52 -11.78
N THR A 29 -0.64 -3.58 -10.97
CA THR A 29 0.40 -4.58 -11.24
C THR A 29 -0.11 -5.75 -12.09
N PRO A 30 0.48 -6.03 -13.28
CA PRO A 30 0.11 -7.20 -14.09
C PRO A 30 0.46 -8.51 -13.38
N LYS A 31 -0.34 -9.56 -13.59
CA LYS A 31 -0.19 -10.88 -12.94
C LYS A 31 1.21 -11.50 -13.03
N ASN A 32 1.95 -11.20 -14.10
CA ASN A 32 3.32 -11.70 -14.30
C ASN A 32 4.38 -11.07 -13.38
N ARG A 33 4.05 -9.98 -12.67
CA ARG A 33 4.96 -9.33 -11.70
C ARG A 33 4.54 -9.59 -10.25
N MET A 34 3.63 -10.53 -10.02
CA MET A 34 3.15 -10.84 -8.69
C MET A 34 4.21 -11.56 -7.86
N PRO A 35 4.37 -11.20 -6.58
CA PRO A 35 5.27 -11.91 -5.69
C PRO A 35 4.77 -13.34 -5.46
N SER A 36 5.69 -14.31 -5.51
CA SER A 36 5.41 -15.70 -5.14
C SER A 36 5.41 -15.87 -3.62
N LEU A 37 4.82 -16.97 -3.13
CA LEU A 37 4.83 -17.33 -1.70
C LEU A 37 6.27 -17.34 -1.12
N GLY A 38 7.21 -17.93 -1.85
CA GLY A 38 8.61 -18.01 -1.47
C GLY A 38 9.28 -16.63 -1.42
N TRP A 39 8.92 -15.73 -2.35
CA TRP A 39 9.38 -14.34 -2.30
C TRP A 39 8.84 -13.61 -1.07
N LEU A 40 7.56 -13.77 -0.72
CA LEU A 40 7.00 -13.10 0.46
C LEU A 40 7.64 -13.61 1.76
N LYS A 41 7.93 -14.90 1.84
CA LYS A 41 8.67 -15.48 2.96
C LYS A 41 10.08 -14.90 3.07
N ARG A 42 10.85 -14.88 1.98
CA ARG A 42 12.21 -14.31 1.97
C ARG A 42 12.21 -12.81 2.27
N CYS A 43 11.26 -12.08 1.70
CA CYS A 43 11.00 -10.68 1.98
C CYS A 43 10.81 -10.44 3.48
N TYR A 44 9.92 -11.19 4.13
CA TYR A 44 9.73 -11.07 5.59
C TYR A 44 10.97 -11.44 6.41
N GLN A 45 11.76 -12.42 5.97
CA GLN A 45 12.99 -12.84 6.66
C GLN A 45 14.12 -11.81 6.56
N MET A 46 14.21 -11.12 5.42
CA MET A 46 15.23 -10.10 5.19
C MET A 46 14.87 -8.75 5.84
N ILE A 47 13.58 -8.49 6.13
CA ILE A 47 13.19 -7.33 6.93
C ILE A 47 13.70 -7.54 8.37
N ASP A 48 14.61 -6.67 8.80
CA ASP A 48 15.18 -6.74 10.13
C ASP A 48 14.10 -6.64 11.23
N ARG A 49 14.42 -7.19 12.41
CA ARG A 49 13.54 -7.18 13.58
C ARG A 49 13.17 -5.76 14.01
N ARG A 50 14.06 -4.77 13.83
CA ARG A 50 13.81 -3.37 14.20
C ARG A 50 12.71 -2.74 13.35
N LEU A 51 12.79 -2.91 12.03
CA LEU A 51 11.77 -2.47 11.07
C LEU A 51 10.38 -3.03 11.40
N ARG A 52 10.30 -4.33 11.69
CA ARG A 52 9.03 -4.98 12.06
C ARG A 52 8.41 -4.44 13.35
N LYS A 53 9.23 -3.91 14.28
CA LYS A 53 8.74 -3.35 15.54
C LYS A 53 8.13 -1.97 15.33
N ASN A 54 8.83 -1.09 14.61
CA ASN A 54 8.46 0.32 14.44
C ASN A 54 7.37 0.53 13.38
N LEU A 55 7.11 -0.46 12.53
CA LEU A 55 5.96 -0.46 11.64
C LEU A 55 4.64 -0.41 12.44
N LYS A 56 3.85 0.65 12.34
CA LYS A 56 2.53 0.74 13.00
C LYS A 56 1.45 0.02 12.22
N LYS A 57 1.36 0.29 10.92
CA LYS A 57 0.37 -0.31 10.02
C LYS A 57 0.97 -0.57 8.64
N LEU A 58 0.54 -1.65 8.01
CA LEU A 58 0.86 -2.02 6.64
C LEU A 58 -0.45 -2.05 5.85
N LEU A 59 -0.69 -1.00 5.07
CA LEU A 59 -1.92 -0.81 4.31
C LEU A 59 -1.73 -1.39 2.91
N LEU A 60 -2.45 -2.47 2.59
CA LEU A 60 -2.46 -3.07 1.26
C LEU A 60 -3.64 -2.50 0.47
N VAL A 61 -3.35 -1.58 -0.45
CA VAL A 61 -4.34 -0.86 -1.26
C VAL A 61 -4.59 -1.61 -2.58
N HIS A 62 -5.87 -1.78 -2.91
CA HIS A 62 -6.37 -2.62 -4.01
C HIS A 62 -5.83 -4.05 -3.96
N PRO A 63 -6.03 -4.78 -2.86
CA PRO A 63 -5.54 -6.15 -2.74
C PRO A 63 -6.24 -7.04 -3.78
N THR A 64 -5.46 -7.76 -4.57
CA THR A 64 -5.98 -8.79 -5.47
C THR A 64 -6.30 -10.06 -4.68
N LEU A 65 -7.20 -10.89 -5.21
CA LEU A 65 -7.52 -12.22 -4.65
C LEU A 65 -6.25 -13.05 -4.42
N TRP A 66 -5.33 -13.03 -5.39
CA TRP A 66 -4.06 -13.73 -5.27
C TRP A 66 -3.19 -13.19 -4.13
N LEU A 67 -3.05 -11.87 -3.98
CA LEU A 67 -2.30 -11.28 -2.86
C LEU A 67 -2.89 -11.71 -1.51
N ARG A 68 -4.22 -11.70 -1.37
CA ARG A 68 -4.92 -12.15 -0.15
C ARG A 68 -4.62 -13.61 0.15
N THR A 69 -4.67 -14.49 -0.86
CA THR A 69 -4.34 -15.90 -0.71
C THR A 69 -2.88 -16.11 -0.30
N VAL A 70 -1.94 -15.42 -0.95
CA VAL A 70 -0.51 -15.52 -0.61
C VAL A 70 -0.26 -15.04 0.83
N VAL A 71 -0.81 -13.90 1.24
CA VAL A 71 -0.69 -13.41 2.63
C VAL A 71 -1.29 -14.41 3.61
N PHE A 72 -2.46 -14.98 3.31
CA PHE A 72 -3.09 -16.00 4.14
C PHE A 72 -2.24 -17.27 4.26
N LEU A 73 -1.68 -17.78 3.15
CA LEU A 73 -0.81 -18.96 3.15
C LEU A 73 0.53 -18.72 3.85
N THR A 74 1.03 -17.48 3.85
CA THR A 74 2.25 -17.12 4.61
C THR A 74 1.99 -16.82 6.09
N LYS A 75 0.73 -16.70 6.53
CA LYS A 75 0.34 -16.45 7.91
C LYS A 75 1.06 -17.34 8.96
N PRO A 76 1.22 -18.67 8.79
CA PRO A 76 1.93 -19.49 9.78
C PRO A 76 3.42 -19.15 9.94
N PHE A 77 4.02 -18.44 8.99
CA PHE A 77 5.43 -18.04 9.03
C PHE A 77 5.64 -16.60 9.52
N ILE A 78 4.56 -15.81 9.57
CA ILE A 78 4.59 -14.41 9.97
C ILE A 78 4.14 -14.32 11.43
N SER A 79 4.79 -13.47 12.23
CA SER A 79 4.36 -13.25 13.62
C SER A 79 2.92 -12.72 13.65
N SER A 80 2.08 -13.25 14.54
CA SER A 80 0.70 -12.76 14.76
C SER A 80 0.65 -11.25 15.00
N LYS A 81 1.68 -10.69 15.66
CA LYS A 81 1.82 -9.24 15.88
C LYS A 81 2.01 -8.46 14.59
N PHE A 82 2.74 -9.01 13.62
CA PHE A 82 2.92 -8.38 12.31
C PHE A 82 1.67 -8.56 11.45
N TYR A 83 1.04 -9.73 11.51
CA TYR A 83 -0.23 -9.97 10.82
C TYR A 83 -1.34 -9.01 11.30
N ALA A 84 -1.36 -8.67 12.59
CA ALA A 84 -2.30 -7.68 13.13
C ALA A 84 -2.09 -6.25 12.60
N LYS A 85 -0.90 -5.94 12.05
CA LYS A 85 -0.59 -4.63 11.45
C LYS A 85 -1.04 -4.54 9.98
N LEU A 86 -1.33 -5.66 9.34
CA LEU A 86 -1.80 -5.72 7.94
C LEU A 86 -3.27 -5.31 7.86
N GLN A 87 -3.57 -4.28 7.09
CA GLN A 87 -4.94 -3.86 6.79
C GLN A 87 -5.16 -3.80 5.28
N TYR A 88 -6.30 -4.32 4.85
CA TYR A 88 -6.71 -4.31 3.45
C TYR A 88 -7.57 -3.08 3.17
N ILE A 89 -7.21 -2.31 2.15
CA ILE A 89 -7.94 -1.12 1.73
C ILE A 89 -8.35 -1.28 0.26
N HIS A 90 -9.64 -1.16 -0.01
CA HIS A 90 -10.19 -1.42 -1.34
C HIS A 90 -10.22 -0.18 -2.25
N THR A 91 -10.34 1.01 -1.67
CA THR A 91 -10.47 2.28 -2.41
C THR A 91 -9.50 3.34 -1.89
N ILE A 92 -9.15 4.32 -2.72
CA ILE A 92 -8.33 5.46 -2.28
C ILE A 92 -9.08 6.30 -1.23
N SER A 93 -10.41 6.41 -1.35
CA SER A 93 -11.26 7.10 -0.36
C SER A 93 -11.26 6.44 1.01
N ASP A 94 -11.03 5.13 1.10
CA ASP A 94 -10.84 4.46 2.39
C ASP A 94 -9.43 4.68 2.93
N LEU A 95 -8.43 4.84 2.06
CA LEU A 95 -7.07 5.22 2.46
C LEU A 95 -7.04 6.60 3.11
N SER A 96 -7.78 7.58 2.57
CA SER A 96 -7.86 8.95 3.11
C SER A 96 -8.45 9.04 4.51
N LYS A 97 -9.21 8.02 4.95
CA LYS A 97 -9.70 7.92 6.33
C LYS A 97 -8.62 7.46 7.31
N HIS A 98 -7.56 6.83 6.82
CA HIS A 98 -6.51 6.25 7.65
C HIS A 98 -5.25 7.12 7.75
N ILE A 99 -4.95 7.89 6.70
CA ILE A 99 -3.77 8.76 6.61
C ILE A 99 -4.17 10.06 5.90
N PRO A 100 -3.69 11.23 6.34
CA PRO A 100 -3.84 12.47 5.58
C PRO A 100 -3.15 12.31 4.22
N MET A 101 -3.88 12.62 3.13
CA MET A 101 -3.38 12.44 1.77
C MET A 101 -2.22 13.39 1.41
N GLU A 102 -1.98 14.41 2.22
CA GLU A 102 -0.85 15.35 2.10
C GLU A 102 0.53 14.65 2.20
N TYR A 103 0.61 13.54 2.95
CA TYR A 103 1.85 12.79 3.15
C TYR A 103 1.99 11.60 2.21
N VAL A 104 1.01 11.34 1.34
CA VAL A 104 0.97 10.15 0.49
C VAL A 104 1.08 10.54 -0.97
N HIS A 105 2.25 10.28 -1.56
CA HIS A 105 2.42 10.37 -3.01
C HIS A 105 1.78 9.15 -3.69
N ILE A 106 0.56 9.33 -4.21
CA ILE A 106 -0.15 8.29 -4.98
C ILE A 106 0.23 8.44 -6.46
N PRO A 107 0.81 7.41 -7.09
CA PRO A 107 1.09 7.44 -8.52
C PRO A 107 -0.20 7.54 -9.35
N GLU A 108 -0.17 8.33 -10.43
CA GLU A 108 -1.31 8.53 -11.34
C GLU A 108 -1.91 7.21 -11.86
N GLN A 109 -1.08 6.19 -12.07
CA GLN A 109 -1.51 4.88 -12.55
C GLN A 109 -2.52 4.21 -11.60
N ILE A 110 -2.35 4.41 -10.30
CA ILE A 110 -3.26 3.87 -9.28
C ILE A 110 -4.54 4.69 -9.21
N VAL A 111 -4.46 6.01 -9.37
CA VAL A 111 -5.64 6.88 -9.46
C VAL A 111 -6.50 6.49 -10.66
N LYS A 112 -5.88 6.27 -11.84
CA LYS A 112 -6.57 5.79 -13.04
C LYS A 112 -7.16 4.38 -12.84
N TYR A 113 -6.49 3.51 -12.10
CA TYR A 113 -7.01 2.19 -11.75
C TYR A 113 -8.24 2.30 -10.85
N ASP A 114 -8.18 3.11 -9.79
CA ASP A 114 -9.31 3.32 -8.87
C ASP A 114 -10.51 3.94 -9.61
N GLN A 115 -10.28 4.90 -10.51
CA GLN A 115 -11.34 5.46 -11.38
C GLN A 115 -12.01 4.40 -12.26
N ARG A 116 -11.22 3.47 -12.82
CA ARG A 116 -11.73 2.45 -13.74
C ARG A 116 -12.54 1.34 -13.04
N TYR A 117 -12.16 0.97 -11.82
CA TYR A 117 -12.76 -0.15 -11.10
C TYR A 117 -13.68 0.27 -9.94
N HIS A 118 -13.57 1.51 -9.46
CA HIS A 118 -14.36 2.10 -8.38
C HIS A 118 -14.83 3.53 -8.72
N PRO A 119 -15.66 3.71 -9.77
CA PRO A 119 -16.10 5.04 -10.22
C PRO A 119 -16.97 5.80 -9.22
N ARG A 120 -17.46 5.16 -8.14
CA ARG A 120 -18.33 5.77 -7.12
C ARG A 120 -17.59 6.60 -6.07
N SER A 121 -16.26 6.60 -6.09
CA SER A 121 -15.41 7.23 -5.07
C SER A 121 -15.14 8.73 -5.33
N GLN A 122 -15.52 9.24 -6.50
CA GLN A 122 -15.36 10.66 -6.89
C GLN A 122 -16.65 11.45 -6.73
N THR A 123 -17.03 11.74 -5.49
CA THR A 123 -17.91 12.87 -5.18
C THR A 123 -17.29 13.69 -4.07
N CYS A 124 -16.04 14.13 -4.25
CA CYS A 124 -15.55 15.40 -3.70
C CYS A 124 -14.12 15.65 -4.17
N GLN A 125 -13.97 16.43 -5.24
CA GLN A 125 -12.91 17.42 -5.47
C GLN A 125 -13.01 17.91 -6.92
N GLN A 126 -14.05 18.69 -7.19
CA GLN A 126 -13.94 19.82 -8.11
C GLN A 126 -14.23 21.07 -7.27
N PRO A 127 -13.28 22.00 -7.08
CA PRO A 127 -13.63 23.33 -6.64
C PRO A 127 -14.49 23.96 -7.74
N VAL A 128 -15.65 24.44 -7.33
CA VAL A 128 -16.59 25.24 -8.10
C VAL A 128 -15.83 26.39 -8.75
N SER A 129 -15.63 26.34 -10.07
CA SER A 129 -15.28 27.52 -10.85
C SER A 129 -16.51 28.42 -10.91
N THR A 130 -16.60 29.29 -9.92
CA THR A 130 -17.52 30.42 -9.86
C THR A 130 -17.49 31.16 -11.18
N GLY A 131 -18.66 31.27 -11.82
CA GLY A 131 -18.83 32.09 -13.00
C GLY A 131 -18.70 33.59 -12.70
N LEU A 132 -18.65 34.34 -13.80
CA LEU A 132 -18.76 35.79 -13.94
C LEU A 132 -17.53 36.65 -13.57
N THR A 133 -16.75 37.00 -14.61
CA THR A 133 -16.72 38.41 -15.05
C THR A 133 -16.37 38.49 -16.55
N ARG A 134 -17.36 38.74 -17.40
CA ARG A 134 -17.15 39.36 -18.72
C ARG A 134 -18.45 40.02 -19.19
N TYR A 135 -18.30 41.27 -19.60
CA TYR A 135 -19.30 42.29 -20.01
C TYR A 135 -19.94 43.05 -18.85
#